data_AF-A0A662IL88-F1
#
_entry.id   AF-A0A662IL88-F1
#
_cell.length_a   1.000
_cell.length_b   1.000
_cell.length_c   1.000
_cell.angle_alpha   90.00
_cell.angle_beta   90.00
_cell.angle_gamma   90.00
#
_symmetry.space_group_name_H-M   'P 1'
#
loop_
_entity.id
_entity.type
_entity.pdbx_description
1 polymer ?
#
loop_
_entity_poly.entity_id
_entity_poly.type
_entity_poly.pdbx_seq_one_letter_code
_entity_poly.pdbx_strand_id
1 'polypeptide(L)'
;IRAGFSEVLMEDYDARDGIGPGGLKACFLEILGSRYFILLFDANNMLLKVKKSLYDNIISKGNYRDGCIATTDTHVVAGLRGGEEYVPLGSRIPLEYLLNKSLEALEKAERSAKSCTVRVLSKKIRVKVMGRESIETLHRFVEKGLKAGLCMLFYIWASPLIFLAFL
;
A
#
# COMPACT_ATOMS: atom_id res chain seq x y z
N ILE A 1 12.05 -19.87 19.50
CA ILE A 1 11.66 -18.53 19.01
C ILE A 1 10.65 -17.99 20.00
N ARG A 2 10.67 -16.69 20.28
CA ARG A 2 9.55 -16.03 20.97
C ARG A 2 8.84 -15.14 19.97
N ALA A 3 7.51 -15.14 20.01
CA ALA A 3 6.71 -14.27 19.16
C ALA A 3 5.53 -13.71 19.96
N GLY A 4 5.20 -12.46 19.69
CA GLY A 4 4.04 -11.79 20.26
C GLY A 4 3.39 -10.86 19.25
N PHE A 5 2.13 -10.54 19.47
CA PHE A 5 1.28 -9.84 18.51
C PHE A 5 0.44 -8.80 19.24
N SER A 6 0.17 -7.70 18.56
CA SER A 6 -0.71 -6.67 19.08
C SER A 6 -1.45 -5.98 17.94
N GLU A 7 -2.49 -5.25 18.33
CA GLU A 7 -3.26 -4.36 17.47
C GLU A 7 -3.46 -3.05 18.22
N VAL A 8 -3.31 -1.93 17.49
CA VAL A 8 -3.52 -0.57 17.98
C VAL A 8 -4.35 0.18 16.95
N LEU A 9 -5.43 0.81 17.41
CA LEU A 9 -6.26 1.66 16.58
C LEU A 9 -5.62 3.04 16.39
N MET A 10 -5.90 3.64 15.24
CA MET A 10 -5.39 4.95 14.83
C MET A 10 -6.47 6.01 15.05
N GLU A 11 -6.96 6.13 16.29
CA GLU A 11 -8.20 6.83 16.68
C GLU A 11 -8.33 8.29 16.18
N ASP A 12 -7.22 9.00 16.02
CA ASP A 12 -7.21 10.39 15.57
C ASP A 12 -7.40 10.56 14.04
N TYR A 13 -7.41 9.45 13.28
CA TYR A 13 -7.41 9.46 11.82
C TYR A 13 -8.34 8.40 11.26
N ASP A 14 -8.82 8.64 10.04
CA ASP A 14 -9.68 7.69 9.34
C ASP A 14 -9.25 7.43 7.90
N ALA A 15 -10.12 6.75 7.15
CA ALA A 15 -9.84 6.34 5.79
C ALA A 15 -9.53 7.53 4.86
N ARG A 16 -10.04 8.73 5.16
CA ARG A 16 -9.76 9.98 4.44
C ARG A 16 -8.34 10.47 4.68
N ASP A 17 -7.70 10.06 5.76
CA ASP A 17 -6.32 10.41 6.10
C ASP A 17 -5.30 9.37 5.61
N GLY A 18 -5.79 8.27 5.02
CA GLY A 18 -4.97 7.20 4.46
C GLY A 18 -4.77 6.00 5.39
N ILE A 19 -5.59 5.84 6.43
CA ILE A 19 -5.58 4.66 7.31
C ILE A 19 -6.97 4.04 7.43
N GLY A 20 -7.07 2.74 7.19
CA GLY A 20 -8.29 1.95 7.32
C GLY A 20 -8.64 1.61 8.77
N PRO A 21 -9.85 1.12 9.02
CA PRO A 21 -10.35 0.81 10.36
C PRO A 21 -9.59 -0.35 11.04
N GLY A 22 -8.82 -1.15 10.28
CA GLY A 22 -7.95 -2.19 10.82
C GLY A 22 -6.68 -1.66 11.49
N GLY A 23 -6.42 -0.35 11.44
CA GLY A 23 -5.38 0.34 12.20
C GLY A 23 -3.98 -0.21 11.96
N LEU A 24 -3.25 -0.45 13.05
CA LEU A 24 -1.88 -0.96 13.04
C LEU A 24 -1.81 -2.31 13.76
N LYS A 25 -1.25 -3.31 13.09
CA LYS A 25 -0.91 -4.61 13.67
C LYS A 25 0.60 -4.74 13.78
N ALA A 26 1.06 -5.26 14.91
CA ALA A 26 2.48 -5.50 15.15
C ALA A 26 2.75 -6.95 15.50
N CYS A 27 3.90 -7.44 15.05
CA CYS A 27 4.47 -8.73 15.43
C CYS A 27 5.89 -8.48 15.94
N PHE A 28 6.14 -8.90 17.17
CA PHE A 28 7.47 -8.97 17.76
C PHE A 28 8.01 -10.39 17.59
N LEU A 29 9.28 -10.50 17.22
CA LEU A 29 9.97 -11.78 17.03
C LEU A 29 11.34 -11.75 17.73
N GLU A 30 11.64 -12.80 18.48
CA GLU A 30 12.97 -13.03 19.06
C GLU A 30 13.51 -14.39 18.60
N ILE A 31 14.60 -14.34 17.83
CA ILE A 31 15.22 -15.50 17.20
C ILE A 31 16.71 -15.48 17.56
N LEU A 32 17.17 -16.53 18.25
CA LEU A 32 18.57 -16.67 18.69
C LEU A 32 19.08 -15.41 19.43
N GLY A 33 18.24 -14.82 20.29
CA GLY A 33 18.54 -13.61 21.06
C GLY A 33 18.50 -12.29 20.27
N SER A 34 18.29 -12.32 18.96
CA SER A 34 18.10 -11.12 18.14
C SER A 34 16.61 -10.77 18.05
N ARG A 35 16.29 -9.46 18.17
CA ARG A 35 14.94 -8.92 18.07
C ARG A 35 14.63 -8.48 16.65
N TYR A 36 13.43 -8.79 16.18
CA TYR A 36 12.89 -8.41 14.88
C TYR A 36 11.44 -7.95 15.01
N PHE A 37 10.96 -7.20 14.03
CA PHE A 37 9.58 -6.74 14.00
C PHE A 37 8.91 -6.85 12.63
N ILE A 38 7.57 -6.95 12.64
CA ILE A 38 6.73 -6.70 11.48
C ILE A 38 5.63 -5.73 11.91
N LEU A 39 5.51 -4.61 11.20
CA LEU A 39 4.41 -3.67 11.30
C LEU A 39 3.56 -3.78 10.04
N LEU A 40 2.26 -3.97 10.22
CA LEU A 40 1.29 -4.03 9.15
C LEU A 40 0.23 -2.94 9.39
N PHE A 41 0.27 -1.90 8.58
CA PHE A 41 -0.74 -0.86 8.59
C PHE A 41 -1.89 -1.24 7.67
N ASP A 42 -3.13 -1.09 8.15
CA ASP A 42 -4.30 -1.16 7.29
C ASP A 42 -4.37 0.10 6.42
N ALA A 43 -3.74 0.07 5.27
CA ALA A 43 -3.62 1.18 4.35
C ALA A 43 -3.35 0.66 2.95
N ASN A 44 -3.49 1.51 1.94
CA ASN A 44 -3.11 1.20 0.57
C ASN A 44 -1.57 1.16 0.45
N ASN A 45 -0.98 2.33 0.21
CA ASN A 45 0.47 2.52 0.09
C ASN A 45 0.99 3.45 1.18
N MET A 46 2.29 3.46 1.41
CA MET A 46 2.98 4.40 2.33
C MET A 46 4.00 5.23 1.56
N LEU A 47 4.11 6.51 1.89
CA LEU A 47 5.16 7.37 1.33
C LEU A 47 6.55 6.81 1.66
N LEU A 48 7.41 6.65 0.65
CA LEU A 48 8.73 6.04 0.81
C LEU A 48 9.60 6.77 1.84
N LYS A 49 9.56 8.11 1.86
CA LYS A 49 10.31 8.92 2.84
C LYS A 49 9.84 8.63 4.27
N VAL A 50 8.53 8.56 4.48
CA VAL A 50 7.91 8.23 5.78
C VAL A 50 8.30 6.81 6.21
N LYS A 51 8.21 5.83 5.30
CA LYS A 51 8.60 4.44 5.57
C LYS A 51 10.06 4.33 6.04
N LYS A 52 10.98 4.99 5.32
CA LYS A 52 12.42 5.00 5.68
C LYS A 52 12.64 5.65 7.05
N SER A 53 12.12 6.85 7.26
CA SER A 53 12.29 7.55 8.53
C SER A 53 11.67 6.79 9.70
N LEU A 54 10.50 6.17 9.51
CA LEU A 54 9.86 5.34 10.53
C LEU A 54 10.72 4.12 10.87
N TYR A 55 11.22 3.42 9.85
CA TYR A 55 12.11 2.28 10.02
C TYR A 55 13.38 2.65 10.80
N ASP A 56 14.08 3.71 10.38
CA ASP A 56 15.33 4.15 11.02
C ASP A 56 15.11 4.54 12.49
N ASN A 57 13.98 5.19 12.78
CA ASN A 57 13.60 5.55 14.16
C ASN A 57 13.28 4.30 15.01
N ILE A 58 12.62 3.29 14.46
CA ILE A 58 12.31 2.06 15.20
C ILE A 58 13.59 1.25 15.48
N ILE A 59 14.47 1.11 14.49
CA ILE A 59 15.74 0.38 14.65
C ILE A 59 16.60 1.06 15.73
N SER A 60 16.75 2.39 15.66
CA SER A 60 17.58 3.15 16.60
C SER A 60 17.02 3.19 18.02
N LYS A 61 15.69 3.28 18.19
CA LYS A 61 15.05 3.38 19.52
C LYS A 61 14.74 2.02 20.16
N GLY A 62 14.40 1.02 19.36
CA GLY A 62 13.81 -0.25 19.83
C GLY A 62 14.79 -1.41 19.99
N ASN A 63 16.08 -1.22 19.70
CA ASN A 63 17.10 -2.28 19.74
C ASN A 63 16.71 -3.51 18.88
N TYR A 64 16.16 -3.25 17.69
CA TYR A 64 15.82 -4.28 16.72
C TYR A 64 16.98 -4.48 15.75
N ARG A 65 17.28 -5.73 15.41
CA ARG A 65 18.29 -6.06 14.41
C ARG A 65 17.82 -5.73 13.00
N ASP A 66 16.54 -5.99 12.71
CA ASP A 66 15.90 -5.75 11.41
C ASP A 66 14.36 -5.80 11.58
N GLY A 67 13.61 -5.38 10.56
CA GLY A 67 12.17 -5.54 10.54
C GLY A 67 11.52 -5.18 9.21
N CYS A 68 10.20 -5.35 9.17
CA CYS A 68 9.39 -5.07 7.99
C CYS A 68 8.28 -4.08 8.33
N ILE A 69 8.10 -3.08 7.47
CA ILE A 69 6.94 -2.18 7.49
C ILE A 69 6.16 -2.42 6.20
N ALA A 70 4.93 -2.90 6.34
CA ALA A 70 4.06 -3.26 5.23
C ALA A 70 2.69 -2.58 5.38
N THR A 71 1.97 -2.52 4.27
CA THR A 71 0.57 -2.10 4.19
C THR A 71 -0.27 -3.26 3.68
N THR A 72 -1.55 -3.28 4.01
CA THR A 72 -2.50 -4.34 3.58
C THR A 72 -2.93 -4.22 2.12
N ASP A 73 -2.66 -3.07 1.49
CA ASP A 73 -3.20 -2.69 0.18
C ASP A 73 -4.74 -2.75 0.15
N THR A 74 -5.39 -2.29 1.22
CA THR A 74 -6.86 -2.28 1.29
C THR A 74 -7.42 -1.11 0.50
N HIS A 75 -8.18 -1.40 -0.56
CA HIS A 75 -8.89 -0.39 -1.36
C HIS A 75 -10.00 0.36 -0.58
N VAL A 76 -10.25 0.02 0.69
CA VAL A 76 -11.16 0.77 1.57
C VAL A 76 -10.72 2.24 1.71
N VAL A 77 -9.41 2.52 1.62
CA VAL A 77 -8.86 3.89 1.62
C VAL A 77 -8.67 4.48 0.20
N ALA A 78 -9.07 3.77 -0.85
CA ALA A 78 -8.92 4.22 -2.24
C ALA A 78 -10.27 4.65 -2.83
N GLY A 79 -10.33 5.83 -3.46
CA GLY A 79 -11.51 6.28 -4.22
C GLY A 79 -12.69 6.75 -3.37
N LEU A 80 -12.46 7.17 -2.13
CA LEU A 80 -13.50 7.67 -1.22
C LEU A 80 -14.18 8.97 -1.71
N ARG A 81 -13.54 9.72 -2.61
CA ARG A 81 -14.10 10.91 -3.28
C ARG A 81 -13.77 10.89 -4.77
N GLY A 82 -14.73 11.28 -5.60
CA GLY A 82 -14.48 11.51 -7.03
C GLY A 82 -13.43 12.60 -7.23
N GLY A 83 -12.34 12.27 -7.92
CA GLY A 83 -11.24 13.19 -8.21
C GLY A 83 -10.05 13.15 -7.24
N GLU A 84 -10.12 12.41 -6.12
CA GLU A 84 -8.93 12.15 -5.29
C GLU A 84 -8.30 10.81 -5.69
N GLU A 85 -7.15 10.89 -6.36
CA GLU A 85 -6.20 9.79 -6.48
C GLU A 85 -5.75 9.43 -5.05
N TYR A 86 -5.99 8.19 -4.61
CA TYR A 86 -5.70 7.60 -3.29
C TYR A 86 -4.78 8.39 -2.31
N VAL A 87 -5.10 8.39 -1.01
CA VAL A 87 -4.28 9.05 0.03
C VAL A 87 -3.26 8.06 0.61
N PRO A 88 -1.95 8.13 0.26
CA PRO A 88 -0.96 7.22 0.83
C PRO A 88 -0.70 7.56 2.31
N LEU A 89 -0.44 6.53 3.10
CA LEU A 89 -0.10 6.65 4.51
C LEU A 89 1.14 7.53 4.70
N GLY A 90 1.02 8.50 5.61
CA GLY A 90 2.05 9.50 5.88
C GLY A 90 1.93 10.79 5.05
N SER A 91 0.91 10.92 4.19
CA SER A 91 0.63 12.18 3.48
C SER A 91 -0.10 13.20 4.35
N ARG A 92 -1.11 12.75 5.12
CA ARG A 92 -1.89 13.57 6.06
C ARG A 92 -1.55 13.26 7.52
N ILE A 93 -1.19 12.01 7.81
CA ILE A 93 -0.82 11.56 9.16
C ILE A 93 0.66 11.90 9.44
N PRO A 94 0.99 12.65 10.51
CA PRO A 94 2.36 12.99 10.85
C PRO A 94 3.23 11.77 11.18
N LEU A 95 4.50 11.81 10.78
CA LEU A 95 5.48 10.76 11.09
C LEU A 95 5.60 10.48 12.59
N GLU A 96 5.57 11.53 13.42
CA GLU A 96 5.68 11.39 14.88
C GLU A 96 4.54 10.55 15.47
N TYR A 97 3.31 10.78 14.99
CA TYR A 97 2.16 10.00 15.39
C TYR A 97 2.32 8.52 14.98
N LEU A 98 2.71 8.28 13.72
CA LEU A 98 2.98 6.92 13.22
C LEU A 98 4.06 6.21 14.05
N LEU A 99 5.12 6.94 14.42
CA LEU A 99 6.22 6.40 15.24
C LEU A 99 5.73 6.03 16.64
N ASN A 100 5.01 6.93 17.32
CA ASN A 100 4.53 6.69 18.67
C ASN A 100 3.58 5.48 18.71
N LYS A 101 2.62 5.40 17.78
CA LYS A 101 1.72 4.26 17.66
C LYS A 101 2.45 2.96 17.30
N SER A 102 3.51 3.04 16.49
CA SER A 102 4.36 1.88 16.16
C SER A 102 5.10 1.35 17.38
N LEU A 103 5.72 2.23 18.16
CA LEU A 103 6.43 1.83 19.38
C LEU A 103 5.47 1.27 20.43
N GLU A 104 4.29 1.89 20.60
CA GLU A 104 3.22 1.37 21.47
C GLU A 104 2.80 -0.05 21.05
N ALA A 105 2.54 -0.27 19.75
CA ALA A 105 2.15 -1.57 19.24
C ALA A 105 3.26 -2.62 19.46
N LEU A 106 4.52 -2.26 19.18
CA LEU A 106 5.66 -3.17 19.38
C LEU A 106 5.88 -3.53 20.85
N GLU A 107 5.72 -2.58 21.76
CA GLU A 107 5.83 -2.84 23.19
C GLU A 107 4.72 -3.79 23.67
N LYS A 108 3.47 -3.57 23.22
CA LYS A 108 2.35 -4.48 23.51
C LYS A 108 2.61 -5.89 22.95
N ALA A 109 3.17 -5.98 21.74
CA ALA A 109 3.51 -7.25 21.11
C ALA A 109 4.65 -7.96 21.87
N GLU A 110 5.68 -7.25 22.32
CA GLU A 110 6.76 -7.82 23.12
C GLU A 110 6.24 -8.36 24.47
N ARG A 111 5.36 -7.61 25.14
CA ARG A 111 4.72 -8.06 26.39
C ARG A 111 3.85 -9.31 26.20
N SER A 112 3.25 -9.48 25.03
CA SER A 112 2.47 -10.68 24.71
C SER A 112 3.32 -11.87 24.27
N ALA A 113 4.65 -11.72 24.18
CA ALA A 113 5.51 -12.69 23.49
C ALA A 113 5.69 -13.99 24.29
N LYS A 114 5.43 -15.12 23.63
CA LYS A 114 5.54 -16.47 24.20
C LYS A 114 6.50 -17.32 23.37
N SER A 115 7.10 -18.32 24.01
CA SER A 115 7.89 -19.34 23.31
C SER A 115 7.00 -20.11 22.35
N CYS A 116 7.41 -20.18 21.08
CA CYS A 116 6.63 -20.79 20.02
C CYS A 116 7.50 -21.50 18.98
N THR A 117 6.85 -22.38 18.21
CA THR A 117 7.42 -23.06 17.05
C THR A 117 6.81 -22.44 15.79
N VAL A 118 7.65 -22.13 14.80
CA VAL A 118 7.19 -21.59 13.51
C VAL A 118 6.94 -22.76 12.56
N ARG A 119 5.78 -22.75 11.90
CA ARG A 119 5.45 -23.67 10.81
C ARG A 119 5.01 -22.86 9.60
N VAL A 120 5.62 -23.12 8.46
CA VAL A 120 5.23 -22.52 7.18
C VAL A 120 4.42 -23.54 6.40
N LEU A 121 3.22 -23.14 5.97
CA LEU A 121 2.36 -23.94 5.10
C LEU A 121 2.24 -23.21 3.76
N SER A 122 2.41 -23.94 2.66
CA SER A 122 2.12 -23.44 1.32
C SER A 122 1.03 -24.28 0.68
N LYS A 123 0.04 -23.62 0.09
CA LYS A 123 -1.06 -24.26 -0.63
C LYS A 123 -1.18 -23.63 -2.01
N LYS A 124 -1.18 -24.46 -3.06
CA LYS A 124 -1.47 -24.01 -4.41
C LYS A 124 -2.98 -23.89 -4.59
N ILE A 125 -3.45 -22.72 -4.99
CA ILE A 125 -4.85 -22.44 -5.30
C ILE A 125 -4.90 -22.04 -6.78
N ARG A 126 -5.83 -22.64 -7.53
CA ARG A 126 -6.08 -22.24 -8.92
C ARG A 126 -7.01 -21.04 -8.90
N VAL A 127 -6.51 -19.88 -9.29
CA VAL A 127 -7.27 -18.64 -9.44
C VAL A 127 -7.29 -18.22 -10.90
N LYS A 128 -8.39 -17.60 -11.35
CA LYS A 128 -8.45 -16.98 -12.67
C LYS A 128 -7.79 -15.61 -12.59
N VAL A 129 -6.67 -15.45 -13.29
CA VAL A 129 -5.96 -14.17 -13.40
C VAL A 129 -6.10 -13.62 -14.82
N MET A 130 -5.89 -12.32 -15.00
CA MET A 130 -5.68 -11.77 -16.33
C MET A 130 -4.39 -12.34 -16.90
N GLY A 131 -4.53 -13.32 -17.79
CA GLY A 131 -3.42 -13.91 -18.51
C GLY A 131 -2.98 -13.05 -19.68
N ARG A 132 -1.97 -13.54 -20.40
CA ARG A 132 -1.44 -12.91 -21.62
C ARG A 132 -2.53 -12.49 -22.60
N GLU A 133 -3.51 -13.36 -22.86
CA GLU A 133 -4.62 -13.06 -23.78
C GLU A 133 -5.47 -11.86 -23.35
N SER A 134 -5.72 -11.71 -22.04
CA SER A 134 -6.47 -10.57 -21.50
C SER A 134 -5.69 -9.28 -21.67
N ILE A 135 -4.37 -9.31 -21.43
CA ILE A 135 -3.47 -8.17 -21.62
C ILE A 135 -3.37 -7.79 -23.10
N GLU A 136 -3.21 -8.77 -23.99
CA GLU A 136 -3.15 -8.55 -25.45
C GLU A 136 -4.46 -7.99 -26.00
N THR A 137 -5.60 -8.43 -25.45
CA THR A 137 -6.91 -7.88 -25.80
C THR A 137 -7.04 -6.43 -25.35
N LEU A 138 -6.59 -6.10 -24.13
CA LEU A 138 -6.56 -4.73 -23.63
C LEU A 138 -5.66 -3.85 -24.51
N HIS A 139 -4.45 -4.33 -24.84
CA HIS A 139 -3.51 -3.64 -25.72
C HIS A 139 -4.12 -3.34 -27.09
N ARG A 140 -4.73 -4.33 -27.74
CA ARG A 140 -5.40 -4.14 -29.04
C ARG A 140 -6.55 -3.14 -28.97
N PHE A 141 -7.28 -3.12 -27.86
CA PHE A 141 -8.37 -2.16 -27.66
C PHE A 141 -7.84 -0.73 -27.55
N VAL A 142 -6.80 -0.51 -26.74
CA VAL A 142 -6.13 0.80 -26.59
C VAL A 142 -5.53 1.26 -27.93
N GLU A 143 -4.86 0.37 -28.66
CA GLU A 143 -4.26 0.69 -29.97
C GLU A 143 -5.31 1.12 -31.00
N LYS A 144 -6.44 0.40 -31.09
CA LYS A 144 -7.55 0.77 -31.97
C LYS A 144 -8.15 2.12 -31.58
N GLY A 145 -8.32 2.36 -30.28
CA GLY A 145 -8.80 3.64 -29.76
C GLY A 145 -7.89 4.81 -30.14
N LEU A 146 -6.57 4.64 -29.97
CA LEU A 146 -5.57 5.65 -30.35
C LEU A 146 -5.61 5.94 -31.86
N LYS A 147 -5.65 4.92 -32.71
CA LYS A 147 -5.75 5.10 -34.17
C LYS A 147 -7.03 5.84 -34.56
N ALA A 148 -8.18 5.43 -34.02
CA ALA A 148 -9.45 6.09 -34.28
C ALA A 148 -9.42 7.57 -33.82
N GLY A 149 -8.85 7.84 -32.64
CA GLY A 149 -8.67 9.19 -32.12
C GLY A 149 -7.80 10.07 -33.02
N LEU A 150 -6.66 9.55 -33.50
CA LEU A 150 -5.79 10.26 -34.44
C LEU A 150 -6.49 10.55 -35.78
N CYS A 151 -7.24 9.59 -36.32
CA CYS A 151 -8.04 9.80 -37.53
C CYS A 151 -9.11 10.87 -37.33
N MET A 152 -9.81 10.86 -36.19
CA MET A 152 -10.80 11.89 -35.85
C MET A 152 -10.16 13.28 -35.72
N LEU A 153 -9.01 13.39 -35.04
CA LEU A 153 -8.27 14.65 -34.92
C LEU A 153 -7.84 15.17 -36.30
N PHE A 154 -7.30 14.30 -37.15
CA PHE A 154 -6.91 14.67 -38.51
C PHE A 154 -8.11 15.15 -39.33
N TYR A 155 -9.26 14.47 -39.23
CA TYR A 155 -10.48 14.87 -39.91
C TYR A 155 -10.98 16.24 -39.43
N ILE A 156 -11.01 16.47 -38.12
CA ILE A 156 -11.40 17.77 -37.54
C ILE A 156 -10.47 18.87 -38.03
N TRP A 157 -9.15 18.64 -38.08
CA TRP A 157 -8.16 19.62 -38.54
C TRP A 157 -8.23 19.89 -40.05
N ALA A 158 -8.48 18.86 -40.87
CA ALA A 158 -8.53 18.99 -42.32
C ALA A 158 -9.88 19.55 -42.83
N SER A 159 -10.97 19.34 -42.09
CA SER A 159 -12.32 19.75 -42.50
C SER A 159 -12.50 21.24 -42.84
N PRO A 160 -11.88 22.23 -42.14
CA PRO A 160 -12.02 23.64 -42.49
C PRO A 160 -11.24 24.01 -43.75
N LEU A 161 -10.10 23.36 -44.01
CA LEU A 161 -9.31 23.55 -45.23
C LEU A 161 -10.05 23.00 -46.46
N ILE A 162 -10.72 21.86 -46.31
CA ILE A 162 -11.60 21.30 -47.35
C ILE A 162 -12.76 22.26 -47.59
N PHE A 163 -13.41 22.77 -46.54
CA PHE A 163 -14.51 23.73 -46.68
C PHE A 163 -14.10 25.03 -47.39
N LEU A 164 -12.91 25.57 -47.08
CA LEU A 164 -12.34 26.74 -47.75
C LEU A 164 -11.97 26.49 -49.22
N ALA A 165 -11.70 25.24 -49.62
CA ALA A 165 -11.41 24.90 -51.02
C ALA A 165 -12.67 24.81 -51.90
N PHE A 166 -13.87 24.79 -51.30
CA PHE A 166 -15.18 24.75 -51.98
C PHE A 166 -15.95 26.07 -51.89
N LEU A 167 -15.38 27.11 -51.26
CA LEU A 167 -15.86 28.50 -51.23
C LEU A 167 -15.17 29.31 -52.33
#